data_AF-A0A947GPG0-F1
#
_entry.id   AF-A0A947GPG0-F1
#
_cell.length_a   1.000
_cell.length_b   1.000
_cell.length_c   1.000
_cell.angle_alpha   90.00
_cell.angle_beta   90.00
_cell.angle_gamma   90.00
#
_symmetry.space_group_name_H-M   'P 1'
#
loop_
_entity.id
_entity.type
_entity.pdbx_description
1 polymer ?
#
loop_
_entity_poly.entity_id
_entity_poly.type
_entity_poly.pdbx_seq_one_letter_code
_entity_poly.pdbx_strand_id
1 'polypeptide(L)'
;MNGVDFKTRLKAVRKTQDDLARYLGKDRTTVSRILSGETGMLLEVSREIEAFLRKHETAAGPSGVAERSSPYAPAPTLSLADRERILRELAELGAALRSAPRLSDLSDEELLGYEP
;
A
#
# COMPACT_ATOMS: atom_id res chain seq x y z
N MET A 1 -9.67 -1.28 2.89
CA MET A 1 -8.61 -1.39 3.92
C MET A 1 -9.20 -2.22 5.04
N ASN A 2 -8.68 -3.43 5.31
CA ASN A 2 -9.37 -4.44 6.12
C ASN A 2 -8.92 -4.39 7.59
N GLY A 3 -9.83 -4.59 8.55
CA GLY A 3 -9.51 -4.60 9.99
C GLY A 3 -8.45 -5.63 10.42
N VAL A 4 -8.23 -6.67 9.60
CA VAL A 4 -7.14 -7.65 9.74
C VAL A 4 -5.76 -7.00 9.64
N ASP A 5 -5.59 -6.00 8.76
CA ASP A 5 -4.33 -5.29 8.56
C ASP A 5 -3.95 -4.47 9.81
N PHE A 6 -4.91 -3.75 10.39
CA PHE A 6 -4.70 -2.99 11.62
C PHE A 6 -4.34 -3.88 12.82
N LYS A 7 -4.93 -5.08 12.95
CA LYS A 7 -4.57 -6.03 14.01
C LYS A 7 -3.12 -6.50 13.88
N THR A 8 -2.66 -6.77 12.67
CA THR A 8 -1.27 -7.18 12.40
C THR A 8 -0.31 -6.05 12.73
N ARG A 9 -0.62 -4.82 12.31
CA ARG A 9 0.22 -3.64 12.57
C ARG A 9 0.27 -3.27 14.05
N LEU A 10 -0.83 -3.38 14.79
CA LEU A 10 -0.84 -3.20 16.26
C LEU A 10 0.15 -4.14 16.96
N LYS A 11 0.18 -5.42 16.54
CA LYS A 11 1.14 -6.40 17.07
C LYS A 11 2.58 -6.01 16.73
N ALA A 12 2.84 -5.56 15.50
CA ALA A 12 4.16 -5.14 15.05
C ALA A 12 4.72 -3.98 15.90
N VAL A 13 3.88 -3.01 16.27
CA VAL A 13 4.27 -1.89 17.15
C VAL A 13 4.19 -2.21 18.65
N ARG A 14 3.95 -3.47 19.02
CA ARG A 14 3.78 -3.92 20.42
C ARG A 14 2.72 -3.12 21.19
N LYS A 15 1.61 -2.77 20.53
CA LYS A 15 0.46 -2.09 21.15
C LYS A 15 -0.74 -3.02 21.23
N THR A 16 -1.55 -2.80 22.25
CA THR A 16 -2.76 -3.56 22.52
C THR A 16 -3.99 -2.84 21.96
N GLN A 17 -5.11 -3.56 21.86
CA GLN A 17 -6.40 -2.92 21.57
C GLN A 17 -6.83 -1.94 22.66
N ASP A 18 -6.38 -2.14 23.90
CA ASP A 18 -6.64 -1.22 25.02
C ASP A 18 -5.89 0.11 24.83
N ASP A 19 -4.67 0.07 24.27
CA ASP A 19 -3.92 1.28 23.95
C ASP A 19 -4.60 2.08 22.83
N LEU A 20 -5.07 1.38 21.79
CA LEU A 20 -5.83 2.00 20.71
C LEU A 20 -7.18 2.55 21.21
N ALA A 21 -7.86 1.83 22.11
CA ALA A 21 -9.12 2.26 22.72
C ALA A 21 -8.95 3.56 23.52
N ARG A 22 -7.89 3.65 24.35
CA ARG A 22 -7.54 4.89 25.06
C ARG A 22 -7.24 6.05 24.12
N TYR A 23 -6.55 5.79 23.01
CA TYR A 23 -6.24 6.82 22.01
C TYR A 23 -7.50 7.36 21.30
N LEU A 24 -8.42 6.46 20.93
CA LEU A 24 -9.66 6.81 20.24
C LEU A 24 -10.76 7.34 21.18
N GLY A 25 -10.55 7.29 22.50
CA GLY A 25 -11.59 7.61 23.49
C GLY A 25 -12.79 6.67 23.41
N LYS A 26 -12.57 5.40 23.01
CA LYS A 26 -13.63 4.38 22.84
C LYS A 26 -13.41 3.23 23.82
N ASP A 27 -14.46 2.46 24.06
CA ASP A 27 -14.32 1.23 24.82
C ASP A 27 -13.63 0.12 23.98
N ARG A 28 -12.99 -0.83 24.67
CA ARG A 28 -12.28 -1.95 24.03
C ARG A 28 -13.20 -2.80 23.15
N THR A 29 -14.44 -2.99 23.56
CA THR A 29 -15.43 -3.83 22.83
C THR A 29 -15.77 -3.22 21.48
N THR A 30 -15.95 -1.91 21.43
CA THR A 30 -16.20 -1.10 20.24
C THR A 30 -15.00 -1.15 19.31
N VAL A 31 -13.78 -0.99 19.82
CA VAL A 31 -12.55 -1.16 19.01
C VAL A 31 -12.44 -2.59 18.48
N SER A 32 -12.76 -3.61 19.28
CA SER A 32 -12.73 -5.00 18.84
C SER A 32 -13.69 -5.24 17.67
N ARG A 33 -14.93 -4.74 17.76
CA ARG A 33 -15.95 -4.83 16.71
C ARG A 33 -15.56 -4.08 15.43
N ILE A 34 -14.94 -2.91 15.58
CA ILE A 34 -14.41 -2.12 14.46
C ILE A 34 -13.30 -2.89 13.75
N LEU A 35 -12.37 -3.49 14.51
CA LEU A 35 -11.25 -4.23 13.95
C LEU A 35 -11.64 -5.63 13.43
N SER A 36 -12.72 -6.24 13.91
CA SER A 36 -13.28 -7.47 13.33
C SER A 36 -14.12 -7.22 12.09
N GLY A 37 -14.49 -5.96 11.81
CA GLY A 37 -15.38 -5.59 10.71
C GLY A 37 -16.86 -5.88 10.99
N GLU A 38 -17.22 -6.24 12.22
CA GLU A 38 -18.62 -6.40 12.67
C GLU A 38 -19.38 -5.07 12.65
N THR A 39 -18.67 -3.96 12.78
CA THR A 39 -19.23 -2.61 12.64
C THR A 39 -18.54 -1.91 11.47
N GLY A 40 -19.34 -1.29 10.59
CA GLY A 40 -18.82 -0.50 9.49
C GLY A 40 -17.83 0.55 10.01
N MET A 41 -16.60 0.52 9.50
CA MET A 41 -15.56 1.45 9.92
C MET A 41 -15.72 2.77 9.17
N LEU A 42 -16.07 3.82 9.91
CA LEU A 42 -16.08 5.18 9.37
C LEU A 42 -14.67 5.59 8.94
N LEU A 43 -14.58 6.35 7.85
CA LEU A 43 -13.30 6.82 7.29
C LEU A 43 -12.48 7.62 8.31
N GLU A 44 -13.14 8.41 9.15
CA GLU A 44 -12.50 9.18 10.22
C GLU A 44 -11.82 8.27 11.24
N VAL A 45 -12.53 7.25 11.73
CA VAL A 45 -11.97 6.26 12.65
C VAL A 45 -10.80 5.50 12.02
N SER A 46 -10.91 5.15 10.73
CA SER A 46 -9.79 4.54 10.00
C SER A 46 -8.56 5.44 9.97
N ARG A 47 -8.75 6.76 9.81
CA ARG A 47 -7.65 7.74 9.80
C ARG A 47 -7.02 7.90 11.17
N GLU A 48 -7.81 7.87 12.24
CA GLU A 48 -7.30 7.95 13.61
C GLU A 48 -6.50 6.71 13.99
N ILE A 49 -6.97 5.50 13.62
CA ILE A 49 -6.22 4.24 13.82
C ILE A 49 -4.88 4.30 13.07
N GLU A 50 -4.88 4.80 11.83
CA GLU A 50 -3.67 4.96 11.03
C GLU A 50 -2.68 5.94 11.67
N ALA A 51 -3.16 7.07 12.21
CA ALA A 51 -2.34 8.04 12.91
C ALA A 51 -1.70 7.46 14.18
N PHE A 52 -2.47 6.68 14.95
CA PHE A 52 -1.96 5.95 16.12
C PHE A 52 -0.83 4.99 15.74
N LEU A 53 -1.05 4.16 14.71
CA LEU A 53 -0.06 3.17 14.27
C LEU A 53 1.23 3.84 13.84
N ARG A 54 1.18 4.87 12.99
CA ARG A 54 2.37 5.59 12.54
C ARG A 54 3.18 6.24 13.65
N LYS A 55 2.49 6.83 14.64
CA LYS A 55 3.15 7.41 15.82
C LYS A 55 3.98 6.35 16.58
N HIS A 56 3.54 5.10 16.56
CA HIS A 56 4.22 4.01 17.25
C HIS A 56 5.18 3.22 16.36
N GLU A 57 4.96 3.18 15.04
CA GLU A 57 5.91 2.66 14.05
C GLU A 57 7.20 3.50 14.03
N THR A 58 7.08 4.83 14.09
CA THR A 58 8.23 5.75 14.16
C THR A 58 9.00 5.68 15.48
N ALA A 59 8.32 5.36 16.59
CA ALA A 59 8.94 5.24 17.91
C ALA A 59 9.61 3.88 18.18
N ALA A 60 9.28 2.84 17.40
CA ALA A 60 9.79 1.48 17.59
C ALA A 60 11.13 1.18 16.88
N GLY A 61 11.68 2.13 16.11
CA GLY A 61 12.88 1.90 15.29
C GLY A 61 12.59 0.96 14.11
N PRO A 62 13.44 0.96 13.05
CA PRO A 62 13.12 0.39 11.76
C PRO A 62 13.24 -1.14 11.80
N SER A 63 12.26 -1.83 12.37
CA SER A 63 12.03 -3.25 12.11
C SER A 63 10.82 -3.39 11.20
N GLY A 64 11.07 -3.12 9.92
CA GLY A 64 10.52 -3.91 8.83
C GLY A 64 9.02 -3.78 8.55
N VAL A 65 8.49 -2.58 8.35
CA VAL A 65 7.52 -2.26 7.27
C VAL A 65 7.62 -0.75 6.98
N ALA A 66 8.78 -0.29 6.49
CA ALA A 66 8.89 1.06 5.96
C ALA A 66 8.77 0.98 4.44
N GLU A 67 7.54 1.10 3.96
CA GLU A 67 7.16 1.74 2.68
C GLU A 67 5.73 1.35 2.34
N ARG A 68 4.77 2.15 2.80
CA ARG A 68 3.57 2.45 2.00
C ARG A 68 2.89 3.71 2.52
N SER A 69 3.06 4.75 1.72
CA SER A 69 2.07 5.80 1.47
C SER A 69 1.78 6.73 2.65
N SER A 70 2.65 7.72 2.89
CA SER A 70 2.26 8.88 3.68
C SER A 70 1.29 9.78 2.89
N PRO A 71 0.07 10.09 3.40
CA PRO A 71 -0.81 11.06 2.74
C PRO A 71 -0.34 12.52 2.91
N TYR A 72 0.77 12.75 3.63
CA TYR A 72 1.34 14.07 3.90
C TYR A 72 2.82 14.22 3.50
N ALA A 73 3.41 13.22 2.85
CA ALA A 73 4.61 13.52 2.07
C ALA A 73 4.12 14.28 0.84
N PRO A 74 4.66 15.46 0.49
CA PRO A 74 4.47 15.97 -0.86
C PRO A 74 4.87 14.82 -1.78
N ALA A 75 3.96 14.39 -2.66
CA ALA A 75 4.30 13.41 -3.68
C ALA A 75 5.60 13.91 -4.32
N PRO A 76 6.63 13.07 -4.50
CA PRO A 76 7.87 13.52 -5.12
C PRO A 76 7.48 14.19 -6.44
N THR A 77 7.59 15.50 -6.49
CA THR A 77 7.21 16.29 -7.66
C THR A 77 8.27 15.99 -8.69
N LEU A 78 7.94 15.14 -9.65
CA LEU A 78 8.76 14.93 -10.83
C LEU A 78 9.07 16.29 -11.45
N SER A 79 10.34 16.54 -11.73
CA SER A 79 10.71 17.71 -12.52
C SER A 79 10.03 17.64 -13.89
N LEU A 80 9.82 18.78 -14.55
CA LEU A 80 9.27 18.78 -15.91
C LEU A 80 10.11 17.91 -16.86
N ALA A 81 11.44 17.95 -16.72
CA ALA A 81 12.36 17.11 -17.49
C ALA A 81 12.16 15.61 -17.21
N ASP A 82 11.99 15.21 -15.94
CA ASP A 82 11.73 13.82 -15.59
C ASP A 82 10.38 13.34 -16.11
N ARG A 83 9.35 14.19 -16.04
CA ARG A 83 8.03 13.88 -16.56
C ARG A 83 8.06 13.68 -18.08
N GLU A 84 8.74 14.55 -18.82
CA GLU A 84 8.89 14.43 -20.27
C GLU A 84 9.67 13.18 -20.66
N ARG A 85 10.73 12.84 -19.92
CA ARG A 85 11.49 11.60 -20.12
C ARG A 85 10.61 10.37 -19.93
N ILE A 86 9.88 10.28 -18.82
CA ILE A 86 8.99 9.14 -18.53
C ILE A 86 7.92 8.99 -19.61
N LEU A 87 7.30 10.10 -20.05
CA LEU A 87 6.28 10.05 -21.10
C LEU A 87 6.85 9.56 -22.44
N ARG A 88 8.10 9.92 -22.76
CA ARG A 88 8.79 9.43 -23.96
C ARG A 88 9.06 7.94 -23.89
N GLU A 89 9.64 7.47 -22.78
CA GLU A 89 9.92 6.04 -22.56
C GLU A 89 8.64 5.19 -22.61
N LEU A 90 7.55 5.67 -22.02
CA LEU A 90 6.24 5.00 -22.09
C LEU A 90 5.66 4.99 -23.51
N ALA A 91 5.86 6.05 -24.29
CA ALA A 91 5.43 6.10 -25.68
C ALA A 91 6.22 5.12 -26.56
N GLU A 92 7.53 5.00 -26.33
CA GLU A 92 8.41 4.04 -27.01
C GLU A 92 8.01 2.59 -26.67
N LEU A 93 7.81 2.28 -25.38
CA LEU A 93 7.31 0.98 -24.94
C LEU A 93 5.93 0.66 -25.54
N GLY A 94 5.02 1.64 -25.54
CA GLY A 94 3.70 1.48 -26.14
C GLY A 94 3.76 1.24 -27.65
N ALA A 95 4.71 1.85 -28.35
CA ALA A 95 4.95 1.61 -29.77
C ALA A 95 5.50 0.20 -30.00
N ALA A 96 6.51 -0.22 -29.21
CA ALA A 96 7.10 -1.55 -29.28
C ALA A 96 6.05 -2.65 -29.01
N LEU A 97 5.19 -2.47 -28.01
CA LEU A 97 4.10 -3.40 -27.70
C LEU A 97 3.04 -3.48 -28.80
N ARG A 98 2.78 -2.37 -29.51
CA ARG A 98 1.85 -2.38 -30.66
C ARG A 98 2.43 -3.08 -31.88
N SER A 99 3.75 -3.05 -32.05
CA SER A 99 4.44 -3.79 -33.11
C SER A 99 4.79 -5.23 -32.73
N ALA A 100 4.64 -5.60 -31.45
CA ALA A 100 4.95 -6.95 -30.99
C ALA A 100 3.88 -7.95 -31.50
N PRO A 101 4.29 -9.14 -31.96
CA PRO A 101 3.35 -10.22 -32.27
C PRO A 101 2.54 -10.58 -31.02
N ARG A 102 1.27 -10.94 -31.22
CA ARG A 102 0.46 -11.43 -30.09
C ARG A 102 1.01 -12.78 -29.66
N LEU A 103 0.97 -13.05 -28.35
CA LEU A 103 1.40 -14.33 -27.81
C LEU A 103 0.63 -15.52 -28.42
N SER A 104 -0.60 -15.30 -28.88
CA SER A 104 -1.42 -16.30 -29.59
C SER A 104 -0.91 -16.65 -30.99
N ASP A 105 -0.04 -15.81 -31.54
CA ASP A 105 0.43 -15.92 -32.92
C ASP A 105 1.88 -16.47 -32.97
N LEU A 106 2.47 -16.73 -31.80
CA LEU A 106 3.80 -17.32 -31.64
C LEU A 106 3.68 -18.84 -31.45
N SER A 107 4.58 -19.58 -32.08
CA SER A 107 4.73 -21.02 -31.84
C SER A 107 5.31 -21.29 -30.43
N ASP A 108 5.12 -22.51 -29.93
CA ASP A 108 5.66 -22.91 -28.62
C ASP A 108 7.20 -22.78 -28.55
N GLU A 109 7.89 -22.95 -29.67
CA GLU A 109 9.34 -22.81 -29.78
C GLU A 109 9.78 -21.34 -29.65
N GLU A 110 9.05 -20.42 -30.31
CA GLU A 110 9.28 -18.97 -30.22
C GLU A 110 8.92 -18.40 -28.83
N LEU A 111 7.87 -18.93 -28.19
CA LEU A 111 7.48 -18.54 -26.83
C LEU A 111 8.52 -18.95 -25.78
N LEU A 112 9.22 -20.06 -26.01
CA LEU A 112 10.26 -20.58 -25.13
C LEU A 112 11.65 -20.02 -25.45
N GLY A 113 11.77 -19.20 -26.51
CA GLY A 113 13.02 -18.55 -26.91
C GLY A 113 14.04 -19.52 -27.51
N TYR A 114 13.59 -20.64 -28.07
CA TYR A 114 14.44 -21.50 -28.88
C TYR A 114 14.54 -20.90 -30.28
N GLU A 115 15.76 -20.62 -30.77
CA GLU A 115 15.95 -20.31 -32.19
C GLU A 115 15.73 -21.57 -33.03
N PRO A 116 15.19 -21.43 -34.26
CA PRO A 116 15.02 -22.56 -35.19
C PRO A 116 16.34 -23.20 -35.62
#